data_AF-A0A4Y8CP17-F1
#
_entry.id   AF-A0A4Y8CP17-F1
#
_cell.length_a   1.000
_cell.length_b   1.000
_cell.length_c   1.000
_cell.angle_alpha   90.00
_cell.angle_beta   90.00
_cell.angle_gamma   90.00
#
_symmetry.space_group_name_H-M   'P 1'
#
loop_
_entity.id
_entity.type
_entity.pdbx_description
1 polymer ?
#
loop_
_entity_poly.entity_id
_entity_poly.type
_entity_poly.pdbx_seq_one_letter_code
_entity_poly.pdbx_strand_id
1 'polypeptide(L)'
;MGVGNGDADRDEIEDTVAAALHMLCEDLLVELEKPLLISSPSSSSAFASFEDTKGEVNCTQVKTDFDDLLRETTWFLYQVQELQMVWRWARGSAVQKGVEWLQGLWASRRSNSQDRSFIEQQLELYKKTECFEKVNDEVLRKDIEVVEYLNDLIEMFP
;
A
#
# COMPACT_ATOMS: atom_id res chain seq x y z
N MET A 1 17.33 33.81 -26.22
CA MET A 1 18.11 32.62 -25.83
C MET A 1 17.30 31.94 -24.75
N GLY A 2 16.60 30.86 -25.07
CA GLY A 2 15.78 30.12 -24.11
C GLY A 2 15.91 28.65 -24.45
N VAL A 3 16.73 27.93 -23.70
CA VAL A 3 16.90 26.48 -23.83
C VAL A 3 17.40 25.96 -22.47
N GLY A 4 16.70 24.97 -21.92
CA GLY A 4 17.23 24.05 -20.90
C GLY A 4 16.84 24.36 -19.46
N ASN A 5 15.65 23.94 -19.04
CA ASN A 5 15.36 23.68 -17.61
C ASN A 5 14.28 22.60 -17.42
N GLY A 6 13.36 22.44 -18.38
CA GLY A 6 12.24 21.51 -18.25
C GLY A 6 12.60 20.01 -18.16
N ASP A 7 13.71 19.57 -18.76
CA ASP A 7 14.14 18.17 -18.64
C ASP A 7 14.81 17.89 -17.29
N ALA A 8 15.59 18.84 -16.75
CA ALA A 8 16.19 18.70 -15.43
C ALA A 8 15.12 18.71 -14.32
N ASP A 9 14.11 19.59 -14.44
CA ASP A 9 12.99 19.66 -13.51
C ASP A 9 12.14 18.37 -13.58
N ARG A 10 11.97 17.79 -14.78
CA ARG A 10 11.25 16.53 -14.97
C ARG A 10 11.96 15.36 -14.31
N ASP A 11 13.27 15.25 -14.49
CA ASP A 11 14.08 14.18 -13.91
C ASP A 11 14.14 14.30 -12.38
N GLU A 12 14.30 15.51 -11.83
CA GLU A 12 14.28 15.74 -10.37
C GLU A 12 12.93 15.38 -9.73
N ILE A 13 11.83 15.70 -10.39
CA ILE A 13 10.49 15.33 -9.92
C ILE A 13 10.27 13.83 -10.06
N GLU A 14 10.72 13.20 -11.16
CA GLU A 14 10.68 11.74 -11.34
C GLU A 14 11.39 11.04 -10.18
N ASP A 15 12.61 11.47 -9.86
CA ASP A 15 13.43 10.91 -8.79
C ASP A 15 12.76 11.07 -7.42
N THR A 16 12.17 12.24 -7.15
CA THR A 16 11.46 12.50 -5.89
C THR A 16 10.24 11.59 -5.72
N VAL A 17 9.44 11.44 -6.77
CA VAL A 17 8.25 10.58 -6.75
C VAL A 17 8.64 9.11 -6.66
N ALA A 18 9.65 8.69 -7.41
CA ALA A 18 10.18 7.34 -7.37
C ALA A 18 10.74 7.00 -5.98
N ALA A 19 11.46 7.93 -5.34
CA ALA A 19 11.94 7.75 -3.97
C ALA A 19 10.78 7.60 -2.97
N ALA A 20 9.72 8.40 -3.09
CA ALA A 20 8.53 8.28 -2.25
C ALA A 20 7.83 6.92 -2.42
N LEU A 21 7.64 6.46 -3.67
CA LEU A 21 7.11 5.14 -3.98
C LEU A 21 7.99 4.03 -3.39
N HIS A 22 9.30 4.15 -3.53
CA HIS A 22 10.26 3.17 -3.02
C HIS A 22 10.23 3.10 -1.49
N MET A 23 10.15 4.23 -0.78
CA MET A 23 10.02 4.23 0.68
C MET A 23 8.74 3.53 1.13
N LEU A 24 7.60 3.83 0.48
CA LEU A 24 6.34 3.15 0.78
C LEU A 24 6.41 1.64 0.52
N CYS A 25 7.04 1.23 -0.59
CA CYS A 25 7.20 -0.19 -0.91
C CYS A 25 8.11 -0.91 0.09
N GLU A 26 9.20 -0.28 0.53
CA GLU A 26 10.08 -0.83 1.56
C GLU A 26 9.37 -0.98 2.90
N ASP A 27 8.64 0.05 3.34
CA ASP A 27 7.86 -0.01 4.58
C ASP A 27 6.81 -1.14 4.51
N LEU A 28 6.12 -1.27 3.38
CA LEU A 28 5.14 -2.33 3.15
C LEU A 28 5.80 -3.72 3.13
N LEU A 29 6.95 -3.85 2.50
CA LEU A 29 7.72 -5.09 2.46
C LEU A 29 8.18 -5.50 3.86
N VAL A 30 8.69 -4.57 4.65
CA VAL A 30 9.07 -4.81 6.05
C VAL A 30 7.89 -5.34 6.86
N GLU A 31 6.70 -4.77 6.68
CA GLU A 31 5.49 -5.28 7.33
C GLU A 31 5.10 -6.67 6.83
N LEU A 32 5.21 -6.93 5.53
CA LEU A 32 4.92 -8.23 4.92
C LEU A 32 5.87 -9.33 5.37
N GLU A 33 7.12 -9.00 5.67
CA GLU A 33 8.12 -9.96 6.15
C GLU A 33 7.96 -10.33 7.62
N LYS A 34 7.14 -9.59 8.38
CA LYS A 34 6.86 -9.94 9.77
C LYS A 34 6.13 -11.29 9.83
N PRO A 35 6.60 -12.25 10.64
CA PRO A 35 5.89 -13.49 10.85
C PRO A 35 4.51 -13.19 11.41
N LEU A 36 3.45 -13.57 10.68
CA LEU A 36 2.14 -13.70 11.28
C LEU A 36 2.26 -14.83 12.29
N LEU A 37 2.43 -14.51 13.58
CA LEU A 37 2.60 -15.52 14.64
C LEU A 37 1.40 -16.49 14.60
N ILE A 38 1.61 -17.67 13.99
CA ILE A 38 0.69 -18.80 14.02
C ILE A 38 0.99 -19.55 15.32
N SER A 39 0.71 -18.92 16.45
CA SER A 39 0.89 -19.53 17.75
C SER A 39 -0.19 -19.01 18.68
N SER A 40 -1.17 -19.86 18.96
CA SER A 40 -2.02 -20.00 20.16
C SER A 40 -2.34 -18.78 21.06
N PRO A 41 -3.50 -18.77 21.75
CA PRO A 41 -4.03 -17.60 22.46
C PRO A 41 -3.28 -17.33 23.77
N SER A 42 -2.01 -16.92 23.70
CA SER A 42 -1.20 -16.54 24.85
C SER A 42 -0.09 -15.59 24.44
N SER A 43 -0.33 -14.30 24.71
CA SER A 43 0.67 -13.28 25.04
C SER A 43 1.55 -12.71 23.92
N SER A 44 1.13 -11.53 23.47
CA SER A 44 1.91 -10.28 23.38
C SER A 44 3.21 -10.23 22.54
N SER A 45 3.15 -9.52 21.41
CA SER A 45 3.68 -8.15 21.24
C SER A 45 4.34 -7.94 19.86
N ALA A 46 3.80 -6.98 19.10
CA ALA A 46 4.54 -6.09 18.17
C ALA A 46 3.63 -5.02 17.53
N PHE A 47 2.30 -5.06 17.72
CA PHE A 47 1.37 -3.95 17.46
C PHE A 47 0.45 -3.73 18.66
N ALA A 48 1.07 -3.46 19.82
CA ALA A 48 0.35 -3.09 21.03
C ALA A 48 -0.07 -1.62 20.95
N SER A 49 -1.27 -1.35 20.41
CA SER A 49 -2.08 -0.17 20.76
C SER A 49 -3.59 -0.34 20.51
N PHE A 50 -4.06 -1.57 20.22
CA PHE A 50 -5.50 -1.85 20.08
C PHE A 50 -6.15 -2.45 21.34
N GLU A 51 -5.35 -2.79 22.34
CA GLU A 51 -5.85 -3.28 23.62
C GLU A 51 -6.12 -2.08 24.53
N ASP A 52 -7.37 -1.62 24.53
CA ASP A 52 -7.85 -0.80 25.64
C ASP A 52 -7.79 -1.64 26.93
N THR A 53 -7.69 -0.97 28.07
CA THR A 53 -7.26 -1.48 29.41
C THR A 53 -8.09 -2.63 30.03
N LYS A 54 -8.79 -3.42 29.23
CA LYS A 54 -9.65 -4.55 29.59
C LYS A 54 -9.55 -5.76 28.65
N GLY A 55 -8.70 -5.74 27.62
CA GLY A 55 -8.56 -6.86 26.67
C GLY A 55 -9.67 -6.96 25.64
N GLU A 56 -10.36 -5.85 25.36
CA GLU A 56 -11.43 -5.76 24.36
C GLU A 56 -10.92 -4.96 23.16
N VAL A 57 -11.03 -5.52 21.95
CA VAL A 57 -10.57 -4.87 20.72
C VAL A 57 -11.48 -3.68 20.40
N ASN A 58 -10.91 -2.50 20.24
CA ASN A 58 -11.67 -1.31 19.83
C ASN A 58 -12.00 -1.37 18.34
N CYS A 59 -13.14 -1.97 18.00
CA CYS A 59 -13.54 -2.15 16.61
C CYS A 59 -13.80 -0.86 15.83
N THR A 60 -14.18 0.23 16.51
CA THR A 60 -14.29 1.54 15.86
C THR A 60 -12.93 1.99 15.38
N GLN A 61 -11.91 1.93 16.24
CA GLN A 61 -10.56 2.32 15.88
C GLN A 61 -9.97 1.44 14.77
N VAL A 62 -10.13 0.12 14.87
CA VAL A 62 -9.63 -0.83 13.85
C VAL A 62 -10.21 -0.53 12.46
N LYS A 63 -11.51 -0.23 12.38
CA LYS A 63 -12.15 0.14 11.11
C LYS A 63 -11.68 1.50 10.61
N THR A 64 -11.57 2.48 11.50
CA THR A 64 -11.05 3.80 11.15
C THR A 64 -9.62 3.72 10.60
N ASP A 65 -8.73 2.99 11.25
CA ASP A 65 -7.34 2.85 10.81
C ASP A 65 -7.24 2.16 9.44
N PHE A 66 -8.09 1.15 9.20
CA PHE A 66 -8.18 0.49 7.89
C PHE A 66 -8.64 1.47 6.81
N ASP A 67 -9.73 2.19 7.06
CA ASP A 67 -10.29 3.16 6.09
C ASP A 67 -9.33 4.33 5.84
N ASP A 68 -8.62 4.78 6.88
CA ASP A 68 -7.60 5.83 6.79
C ASP A 68 -6.43 5.36 5.93
N LEU A 69 -5.90 4.15 6.18
CA LEU A 69 -4.81 3.58 5.36
C LEU A 69 -5.19 3.54 3.87
N LEU A 70 -6.37 3.03 3.53
CA LEU A 70 -6.80 2.95 2.15
C LEU A 70 -7.01 4.33 1.52
N ARG A 71 -7.58 5.28 2.27
CA ARG A 71 -7.77 6.65 1.82
C ARG A 71 -6.44 7.34 1.54
N GLU A 72 -5.50 7.29 2.48
CA GLU A 72 -4.19 7.94 2.32
C GLU A 72 -3.39 7.31 1.18
N THR A 73 -3.45 5.97 1.03
CA THR A 73 -2.83 5.26 -0.10
C THR A 73 -3.43 5.72 -1.42
N THR A 74 -4.76 5.73 -1.53
CA THR A 74 -5.46 6.17 -2.76
C THR A 74 -5.16 7.63 -3.08
N TRP A 75 -5.11 8.50 -2.07
CA TRP A 75 -4.76 9.91 -2.25
C TRP A 75 -3.33 10.08 -2.77
N PHE A 76 -2.37 9.33 -2.22
CA PHE A 76 -1.00 9.33 -2.70
C PHE A 76 -0.93 8.89 -4.18
N LEU A 77 -1.59 7.80 -4.55
CA LEU A 77 -1.65 7.33 -5.93
C LEU A 77 -2.30 8.34 -6.87
N TYR A 78 -3.31 9.06 -6.40
CA TYR A 78 -3.91 10.17 -7.14
C TYR A 78 -2.91 11.29 -7.41
N GLN A 79 -2.07 11.66 -6.45
CA GLN A 79 -1.00 12.64 -6.70
C GLN A 79 0.00 12.14 -7.74
N VAL A 80 0.36 10.85 -7.71
CA VAL A 80 1.23 10.24 -8.73
C VAL A 80 0.56 10.30 -10.11
N GLN A 81 -0.75 10.01 -10.19
CA GLN A 81 -1.53 10.12 -11.43
C GLN A 81 -1.51 11.54 -12.01
N GLU A 82 -1.79 12.55 -11.19
CA GLU A 82 -1.78 13.96 -11.62
C GLU A 82 -0.42 14.34 -12.20
N LEU A 83 0.66 13.94 -11.53
CA LEU A 83 2.02 14.18 -12.01
C LEU A 83 2.32 13.41 -13.31
N GLN A 84 1.85 12.16 -13.44
CA GLN A 84 2.01 11.39 -14.66
C GLN A 84 1.27 12.04 -15.85
N MET A 85 0.11 12.66 -15.64
CA MET A 85 -0.60 13.39 -16.71
C MET A 85 0.15 14.64 -17.17
N VAL A 86 0.85 15.31 -16.25
CA VAL A 86 1.66 16.51 -16.53
C VAL A 86 2.99 16.15 -17.20
N TRP A 87 3.76 15.24 -16.60
CA TRP A 87 5.14 14.93 -16.99
C TRP A 87 5.27 13.79 -17.99
N ARG A 88 4.21 12.98 -18.15
CA ARG A 88 4.10 11.88 -19.12
C ARG A 88 5.36 11.02 -19.14
N TRP A 89 5.78 10.53 -17.97
CA TRP A 89 6.92 9.64 -17.88
C TRP A 89 6.67 8.41 -18.74
N ALA A 90 7.70 7.96 -19.46
CA ALA A 90 7.58 6.86 -20.39
C ALA A 90 7.50 5.51 -19.66
N ARG A 91 7.12 4.46 -20.39
CA ARG A 91 7.31 3.09 -19.92
C ARG A 91 8.76 2.81 -19.53
N GLY A 92 8.95 2.12 -18.41
CA GLY A 92 10.24 1.80 -17.81
C GLY A 92 10.83 2.91 -16.93
N SER A 93 10.13 4.03 -16.77
CA SER A 93 10.48 5.10 -15.82
C SER A 93 10.60 4.59 -14.39
N ALA A 94 11.32 5.32 -13.56
CA ALA A 94 11.48 4.98 -12.15
C ALA A 94 10.13 5.01 -11.42
N VAL A 95 9.27 5.97 -11.78
CA VAL A 95 7.91 6.07 -11.25
C VAL A 95 7.07 4.85 -11.63
N GLN A 96 7.03 4.45 -12.91
CA GLN A 96 6.26 3.27 -13.31
C GLN A 96 6.71 2.02 -12.55
N LYS A 97 8.02 1.81 -12.43
CA LYS A 97 8.58 0.66 -11.67
C LYS A 97 8.18 0.70 -10.20
N GLY A 98 8.14 1.89 -9.59
CA GLY A 98 7.66 2.05 -8.22
C GLY A 98 6.18 1.67 -8.07
N VAL A 99 5.33 2.09 -9.01
CA VAL A 99 3.90 1.73 -9.00
C VAL A 99 3.71 0.23 -9.25
N GLU A 100 4.43 -0.36 -10.20
CA GLU A 100 4.43 -1.81 -10.46
C GLU A 100 4.89 -2.61 -9.25
N TRP A 101 5.89 -2.12 -8.52
CA TRP A 101 6.35 -2.78 -7.31
C TRP A 101 5.32 -2.71 -6.18
N LEU A 102 4.70 -1.55 -5.96
CA LEU A 102 3.62 -1.39 -5.01
C LEU A 102 2.45 -2.33 -5.34
N GLN A 103 2.03 -2.39 -6.61
CA GLN A 103 1.01 -3.33 -7.09
C GLN A 103 1.41 -4.78 -6.81
N GLY A 104 2.68 -5.13 -7.07
CA GLY A 104 3.23 -6.44 -6.78
C GLY A 104 3.20 -6.80 -5.29
N LEU A 105 3.52 -5.87 -4.40
CA LEU A 105 3.44 -6.10 -2.95
C LEU A 105 1.98 -6.20 -2.47
N TRP A 106 1.11 -5.37 -3.04
CA TRP A 106 -0.30 -5.32 -2.65
C TRP A 106 -1.03 -6.61 -3.00
N ALA A 107 -0.85 -7.11 -4.23
CA ALA A 107 -1.68 -8.16 -4.80
C ALA A 107 -0.95 -9.50 -5.06
N SER A 108 0.38 -9.55 -5.06
CA SER A 108 1.14 -10.76 -5.39
C SER A 108 1.91 -11.33 -4.21
N ARG A 109 1.88 -12.67 -4.12
CA ARG A 109 2.66 -13.45 -3.15
C ARG A 109 4.15 -13.54 -3.50
N ARG A 110 4.51 -13.32 -4.76
CA ARG A 110 5.88 -13.51 -5.28
C ARG A 110 6.85 -12.43 -4.84
N SER A 111 6.35 -11.37 -4.23
CA SER A 111 7.08 -10.14 -3.98
C SER A 111 7.76 -10.11 -2.61
N ASN A 112 7.59 -11.15 -1.77
CA ASN A 112 8.23 -11.26 -0.46
C ASN A 112 8.49 -12.72 -0.05
N SER A 113 9.28 -12.87 1.02
CA SER A 113 9.73 -14.16 1.56
C SER A 113 8.63 -14.95 2.29
N GLN A 114 7.50 -14.32 2.64
CA GLN A 114 6.38 -14.94 3.35
C GLN A 114 5.32 -15.55 2.40
N ASP A 115 5.52 -15.47 1.08
CA ASP A 115 4.60 -15.95 0.03
C ASP A 115 3.16 -15.44 0.26
N ARG A 116 3.02 -14.15 0.59
CA ARG A 116 1.72 -13.51 0.90
C ARG A 116 1.62 -12.13 0.28
N SER A 117 0.44 -11.73 -0.17
CA SER A 117 0.19 -10.34 -0.56
C SER A 117 -0.22 -9.48 0.64
N PHE A 118 -0.17 -8.16 0.51
CA PHE A 118 -0.69 -7.24 1.53
C PHE A 118 -2.17 -7.49 1.84
N ILE A 119 -2.98 -7.73 0.81
CA ILE A 119 -4.39 -8.11 0.98
C ILE A 119 -4.51 -9.34 1.87
N GLU A 120 -3.73 -10.38 1.61
CA GLU A 120 -3.78 -11.63 2.41
C GLU A 120 -3.34 -11.41 3.85
N GLN A 121 -2.35 -10.54 4.06
CA GLN A 121 -1.94 -10.14 5.40
C GLN A 121 -3.05 -9.40 6.14
N GLN A 122 -3.69 -8.41 5.51
CA GLN A 122 -4.80 -7.66 6.08
C GLN A 122 -6.01 -8.55 6.38
N LEU A 123 -6.39 -9.45 5.46
CA LEU A 123 -7.49 -10.40 5.70
C LEU A 123 -7.20 -11.28 6.93
N GLU A 124 -5.99 -11.81 7.06
CA GLU A 124 -5.62 -12.65 8.21
C GLU A 124 -5.55 -11.84 9.51
N LEU A 125 -5.09 -10.60 9.47
CA LEU A 125 -5.05 -9.70 10.62
C LEU A 125 -6.45 -9.32 11.10
N TYR A 126 -7.30 -8.82 10.20
CA TYR A 126 -8.65 -8.34 10.55
C TYR A 126 -9.62 -9.47 10.85
N LYS A 127 -9.40 -10.67 10.31
CA LYS A 127 -10.19 -11.85 10.71
C LYS A 127 -10.05 -12.16 12.20
N LYS A 128 -8.89 -11.88 12.81
CA LYS A 128 -8.64 -12.12 14.24
C LYS A 128 -9.28 -11.08 15.16
N THR A 129 -9.61 -9.91 14.63
CA THR A 129 -10.23 -8.84 15.45
C THR A 129 -11.73 -9.05 15.61
N GLU A 130 -12.36 -9.86 14.75
CA GLU A 130 -13.82 -10.04 14.67
C GLU A 130 -14.60 -8.73 14.47
N CYS A 131 -13.92 -7.62 14.14
CA CYS A 131 -14.53 -6.31 14.02
C CYS A 131 -15.32 -6.13 12.72
N PHE A 132 -14.99 -6.89 11.68
CA PHE A 132 -15.68 -6.86 10.40
C PHE A 132 -16.65 -8.04 10.33
N GLU A 133 -17.95 -7.76 10.14
CA GLU A 133 -18.97 -8.81 10.04
C GLU A 133 -18.72 -9.71 8.83
N LYS A 134 -18.21 -9.13 7.75
CA LYS A 134 -17.82 -9.84 6.53
C LYS A 134 -16.51 -9.29 5.99
N VAL A 135 -15.40 -9.81 6.55
CA VAL A 135 -14.03 -9.46 6.12
C VAL A 135 -13.86 -9.53 4.59
N ASN A 136 -14.42 -10.55 3.93
CA ASN A 136 -14.32 -10.68 2.47
C ASN A 136 -15.18 -9.67 1.68
N ASP A 137 -16.25 -9.12 2.26
CA ASP A 137 -17.10 -8.15 1.55
C ASP A 137 -16.61 -6.72 1.79
N GLU A 138 -15.98 -6.46 2.94
CA GLU A 138 -15.55 -5.12 3.36
C GLU A 138 -14.05 -4.87 3.12
N VAL A 139 -13.18 -5.78 3.57
CA VAL A 139 -11.72 -5.59 3.48
C VAL A 139 -11.25 -5.90 2.06
N LEU A 140 -11.47 -7.13 1.61
CA LEU A 140 -11.02 -7.59 0.28
C LEU A 140 -11.56 -6.69 -0.84
N ARG A 141 -12.82 -6.26 -0.76
CA ARG A 141 -13.41 -5.40 -1.79
C ARG A 141 -12.67 -4.08 -1.93
N LYS A 142 -12.46 -3.36 -0.81
CA LYS A 142 -11.80 -2.06 -0.84
C LYS A 142 -10.33 -2.17 -1.26
N ASP A 143 -9.69 -3.26 -0.87
CA ASP A 143 -8.34 -3.58 -1.35
C ASP A 143 -8.27 -3.85 -2.85
N ILE A 144 -9.28 -4.54 -3.43
CA ILE A 144 -9.38 -4.73 -4.88
C ILE A 144 -9.52 -3.38 -5.60
N GLU A 145 -10.27 -2.43 -5.04
CA GLU A 145 -10.41 -1.08 -5.61
C GLU A 145 -9.05 -0.35 -5.70
N VAL A 146 -8.16 -0.52 -4.71
CA VAL A 146 -6.78 0.01 -4.76
C VAL A 146 -5.96 -0.69 -5.85
N VAL A 147 -6.10 -2.01 -6.00
CA VAL A 147 -5.40 -2.77 -7.04
C VAL A 147 -5.87 -2.37 -8.45
N GLU A 148 -7.17 -2.17 -8.64
CA GLU A 148 -7.73 -1.65 -9.90
C GLU A 148 -7.14 -0.28 -10.23
N TYR A 149 -7.09 0.62 -9.24
CA TYR A 149 -6.49 1.94 -9.41
C TYR A 149 -5.00 1.88 -9.79
N LEU A 150 -4.24 0.98 -9.15
CA LEU A 150 -2.82 0.76 -9.46
C LEU A 150 -2.64 0.26 -10.90
N ASN A 151 -3.46 -0.69 -11.34
CA ASN A 151 -3.40 -1.21 -12.71
C ASN A 151 -3.72 -0.11 -13.73
N ASP A 152 -4.77 0.66 -13.50
CA ASP A 152 -5.15 1.80 -14.37
C ASP A 152 -4.00 2.81 -14.46
N LEU A 153 -3.36 3.15 -13.33
CA LEU A 153 -2.22 4.05 -13.30
C LEU A 153 -1.02 3.51 -14.08
N ILE A 154 -0.71 2.21 -13.97
CA ILE A 154 0.38 1.57 -14.73
C ILE A 154 0.11 1.63 -16.25
N GLU A 155 -1.14 1.51 -16.67
CA GLU A 155 -1.54 1.58 -18.08
C GLU A 155 -1.43 3.00 -18.68
N MET A 156 -1.41 4.05 -17.83
CA MET A 156 -1.28 5.44 -18.28
C MET A 156 0.13 5.80 -18.79
N PHE A 157 1.13 4.94 -18.63
CA PHE A 157 2.50 5.20 -19.08
C PHE A 157 2.63 4.92 -20.60
N PRO A 158 2.98 5.94 -21.43
CA PRO A 158 3.11 5.81 -22.88
C PRO A 158 4.35 5.02 -23.33
#